data_AF-A0A8E1VZH7-F1
#
_entry.id   AF-A0A8E1VZH7-F1
#
_cell.length_a   1.000
_cell.length_b   1.000
_cell.length_c   1.000
_cell.angle_alpha   90.00
_cell.angle_beta   90.00
_cell.angle_gamma   90.00
#
_symmetry.space_group_name_H-M   'P 1'
#
loop_
_entity.id
_entity.type
_entity.pdbx_description
1 polymer ?
#
loop_
_entity_poly.entity_id
_entity_poly.type
_entity_poly.pdbx_seq_one_letter_code
_entity_poly.pdbx_strand_id
1 'polypeptide(L)'
;MNTAIYPDTKTLVQNFRQHTIDEIDGWSVGWRGMRVEADACELQSWLAGFDGAEAALVELHATMLRSATGDVTTVPERMTVPAAVLFGLTRAVQHGGRAVSDDVVLRCVAHVLAAVHSPNYGADHRRHLDMARSWMAQAYLLAGVEAGAR
;
A
#
# COMPACT_ATOMS: atom_id res chain seq x y z
N MET A 1 9.75 10.10 -20.94
CA MET A 1 8.70 10.59 -20.01
C MET A 1 8.01 9.36 -19.48
N ASN A 2 8.15 9.05 -18.18
CA ASN A 2 7.42 7.97 -17.54
C ASN A 2 5.99 8.49 -17.31
N THR A 3 5.03 8.00 -18.10
CA THR A 3 3.62 8.33 -17.89
C THR A 3 3.18 7.71 -16.57
N ALA A 4 2.75 8.53 -15.60
CA ALA A 4 2.26 8.02 -14.33
C ALA A 4 1.01 7.16 -14.56
N ILE A 5 1.05 5.91 -14.13
CA ILE A 5 -0.07 4.96 -14.26
C ILE A 5 -1.30 5.47 -13.48
N TYR A 6 -1.03 6.12 -12.34
CA TYR A 6 -2.04 6.76 -11.51
C TYR A 6 -1.78 8.27 -11.49
N PRO A 7 -2.71 9.09 -12.02
CA PRO A 7 -2.53 10.55 -12.09
C PRO A 7 -2.63 11.23 -10.72
N ASP A 8 -3.29 10.59 -9.75
CA ASP A 8 -3.41 11.05 -8.37
C ASP A 8 -3.63 9.88 -7.39
N THR A 9 -3.49 10.16 -6.10
CA THR A 9 -3.64 9.16 -5.02
C THR A 9 -5.06 8.61 -4.92
N LYS A 10 -6.08 9.38 -5.31
CA LYS A 10 -7.48 8.91 -5.29
C LYS A 10 -7.69 7.83 -6.35
N THR A 11 -7.19 8.08 -7.56
CA THR A 11 -7.22 7.15 -8.68
C THR A 11 -6.41 5.90 -8.37
N LEU A 12 -5.26 6.03 -7.69
CA LEU A 12 -4.52 4.89 -7.16
C LEU A 12 -5.38 4.04 -6.23
N VAL A 13 -5.98 4.64 -5.19
CA VAL A 13 -6.81 3.91 -4.22
C VAL A 13 -8.02 3.25 -4.87
N GLN A 14 -8.61 3.86 -5.91
CA GLN A 14 -9.81 3.36 -6.57
C GLN A 14 -9.51 2.28 -7.62
N ASN A 15 -8.42 2.43 -8.37
CA ASN A 15 -8.19 1.66 -9.60
C ASN A 15 -6.95 0.78 -9.55
N PHE A 16 -6.33 0.59 -8.38
CA PHE A 16 -5.15 -0.26 -8.24
C PHE A 16 -5.40 -1.66 -8.84
N ARG A 17 -4.54 -2.06 -9.79
CA ARG A 17 -4.63 -3.31 -10.56
C ARG A 17 -5.87 -3.47 -11.46
N GLN A 18 -6.66 -2.41 -11.70
CA GLN A 18 -7.75 -2.47 -12.68
C GLN A 18 -7.24 -2.33 -14.13
N HIS A 19 -6.08 -1.73 -14.34
CA HIS A 19 -5.42 -1.57 -15.64
C HIS A 19 -4.77 -2.86 -16.17
N THR A 20 -4.69 -3.93 -15.37
CA THR A 20 -4.13 -5.23 -15.75
C THR A 20 -5.22 -6.23 -16.20
N ILE A 21 -6.42 -5.74 -16.55
CA ILE A 21 -7.57 -6.53 -17.01
C ILE A 21 -7.51 -6.86 -18.51
N ASP A 22 -6.48 -6.43 -19.23
CA ASP A 22 -6.30 -6.83 -20.63
C ASP A 22 -5.88 -8.30 -20.71
N GLU A 23 -6.89 -9.13 -21.01
CA GLU A 23 -6.84 -10.39 -21.74
C GLU A 23 -5.54 -11.20 -21.61
N ILE A 24 -5.49 -12.07 -20.60
CA ILE A 24 -4.63 -13.26 -20.67
C ILE A 24 -5.53 -14.48 -20.48
N ASP A 25 -5.96 -15.01 -21.63
CA ASP A 25 -6.44 -16.36 -21.90
C ASP A 25 -6.78 -17.21 -20.68
N GLY A 26 -8.03 -17.14 -20.20
CA GLY A 26 -8.73 -18.20 -19.45
C GLY A 26 -8.12 -18.76 -18.15
N TRP A 27 -6.91 -18.34 -17.74
CA TRP A 27 -6.10 -18.96 -16.69
C TRP A 27 -5.55 -17.94 -15.67
N SER A 28 -5.92 -16.67 -15.78
CA SER A 28 -5.34 -15.57 -15.00
C SER A 28 -5.83 -15.45 -13.54
N VAL A 29 -6.72 -16.33 -13.09
CA VAL A 29 -7.30 -16.29 -11.73
C VAL A 29 -6.24 -16.51 -10.63
N GLY A 30 -5.11 -17.18 -10.94
CA GLY A 30 -4.06 -17.49 -9.96
C GLY A 30 -2.95 -16.44 -9.78
N TRP A 31 -2.79 -15.49 -10.71
CA TRP A 31 -1.59 -14.63 -10.77
C TRP A 31 -1.76 -13.23 -10.17
N ARG A 32 -2.99 -12.78 -9.90
CA ARG A 32 -3.23 -11.48 -9.22
C ARG A 32 -2.67 -11.45 -7.79
N GLY A 33 -2.51 -12.62 -7.15
CA GLY A 33 -2.16 -12.73 -5.74
C GLY A 33 -0.68 -12.47 -5.39
N MET A 34 0.26 -12.45 -6.35
CA MET A 34 1.71 -12.38 -6.04
C MET A 34 2.55 -11.57 -7.04
N ARG A 35 2.04 -10.43 -7.54
CA ARG A 35 2.83 -9.53 -8.41
C ARG A 35 3.41 -8.32 -7.69
N VAL A 36 3.74 -8.48 -6.41
CA VAL A 36 4.15 -7.36 -5.53
C VAL A 36 5.39 -6.63 -6.06
N GLU A 37 6.33 -7.32 -6.71
CA GLU A 37 7.49 -6.68 -7.33
C GLU A 37 7.09 -5.78 -8.50
N ALA A 38 6.15 -6.22 -9.33
CA ALA A 38 5.61 -5.41 -10.42
C ALA A 38 4.78 -4.25 -9.86
N ASP A 39 3.94 -4.50 -8.85
CA ASP A 39 3.14 -3.45 -8.20
C ASP A 39 4.04 -2.37 -7.57
N ALA A 40 5.11 -2.77 -6.88
CA ALA A 40 6.07 -1.83 -6.29
C ALA A 40 6.78 -1.00 -7.37
N CYS A 41 7.11 -1.61 -8.51
CA CYS A 41 7.68 -0.91 -9.67
C CYS A 41 6.68 0.12 -10.25
N GLU A 42 5.41 -0.25 -10.43
CA GLU A 42 4.36 0.64 -10.92
C GLU A 42 4.17 1.86 -9.98
N LEU A 43 4.23 1.62 -8.68
CA LEU A 43 4.08 2.64 -7.64
C LEU A 43 5.28 3.61 -7.55
N GLN A 44 6.43 3.31 -8.17
CA GLN A 44 7.58 4.23 -8.16
C GLN A 44 7.23 5.59 -8.78
N SER A 45 6.44 5.57 -9.87
CA SER A 45 6.00 6.79 -10.54
C SER A 45 5.08 7.64 -9.66
N TRP A 46 4.23 7.00 -8.85
CA TRP A 46 3.38 7.68 -7.88
C TRP A 46 4.21 8.29 -6.75
N LEU A 47 5.15 7.53 -6.17
CA LEU A 47 6.01 8.01 -5.09
C LEU A 47 6.90 9.19 -5.53
N ALA A 48 7.43 9.15 -6.75
CA ALA A 48 8.25 10.23 -7.31
C ALA A 48 7.48 11.55 -7.51
N GLY A 49 6.14 11.54 -7.42
CA GLY A 49 5.31 12.74 -7.45
C GLY A 49 5.26 13.53 -6.12
N PHE A 50 5.94 13.05 -5.08
CA PHE A 50 5.97 13.66 -3.75
C PHE A 50 7.39 14.06 -3.34
N ASP A 51 7.49 15.00 -2.39
CA ASP A 51 8.77 15.42 -1.80
C ASP A 51 9.47 14.32 -0.98
N GLY A 52 8.81 13.18 -0.76
CA GLY A 52 9.37 12.00 -0.14
C GLY A 52 8.32 10.97 0.27
N ALA A 53 8.79 9.82 0.77
CA ALA A 53 7.94 8.71 1.22
C ALA A 53 6.96 9.12 2.33
N GLU A 54 7.37 9.99 3.25
CA GLU A 54 6.47 10.49 4.29
C GLU A 54 5.25 11.20 3.70
N ALA A 55 5.47 12.18 2.82
CA ALA A 55 4.41 12.97 2.22
C ALA A 55 3.44 12.08 1.42
N ALA A 56 3.99 11.12 0.65
CA ALA A 56 3.20 10.16 -0.10
C ALA A 56 2.34 9.27 0.82
N LEU A 57 2.90 8.78 1.92
CA LEU A 57 2.20 7.94 2.89
C LEU A 57 1.10 8.69 3.64
N VAL A 58 1.36 9.95 4.03
CA VAL A 58 0.35 10.81 4.66
C VAL A 58 -0.82 11.05 3.71
N GLU A 59 -0.56 11.37 2.44
CA GLU A 59 -1.60 11.59 1.44
C GLU A 59 -2.38 10.31 1.13
N LEU A 60 -1.70 9.16 1.05
CA LEU A 60 -2.34 7.86 0.85
C LEU A 60 -3.25 7.49 2.03
N HIS A 61 -2.75 7.61 3.26
CA HIS A 61 -3.52 7.33 4.46
C HIS A 61 -4.75 8.25 4.56
N ALA A 62 -4.58 9.56 4.32
CA ALA A 62 -5.68 10.52 4.32
C ALA A 62 -6.72 10.19 3.24
N THR A 63 -6.27 9.81 2.03
CA THR A 63 -7.16 9.40 0.94
C THR A 63 -7.94 8.14 1.29
N MET A 64 -7.30 7.13 1.88
CA MET A 64 -7.98 5.91 2.31
C MET A 64 -9.03 6.19 3.39
N LEU A 65 -8.72 7.05 4.36
CA LEU A 65 -9.71 7.48 5.36
C LEU A 65 -10.88 8.23 4.73
N ARG A 66 -10.61 9.21 3.85
CA ARG A 66 -11.65 9.97 3.14
C ARG A 66 -12.56 9.05 2.32
N SER A 67 -11.97 8.09 1.59
CA SER A 67 -12.72 7.10 0.82
C SER A 67 -13.55 6.17 1.72
N ALA A 68 -13.03 5.81 2.90
CA ALA A 68 -13.77 5.00 3.87
C ALA A 68 -14.95 5.76 4.52
N THR A 69 -14.84 7.09 4.66
CA THR A 69 -15.86 7.93 5.32
C THR A 69 -16.84 8.63 4.38
N GLY A 70 -16.47 8.81 3.10
CA GLY A 70 -17.21 9.66 2.16
C GLY A 70 -18.35 8.97 1.40
N ASP A 71 -18.41 7.63 1.41
CA ASP A 71 -19.34 6.88 0.53
C ASP A 71 -19.85 5.55 1.11
N VAL A 72 -19.86 5.36 2.44
CA VAL A 72 -20.36 4.10 3.02
C VAL A 72 -21.05 4.28 4.37
N THR A 73 -22.33 3.89 4.45
CA THR A 73 -23.09 3.63 5.69
C THR A 73 -22.54 2.42 6.48
N THR A 74 -21.50 1.79 5.95
CA THR A 74 -20.78 0.65 6.53
C THR A 74 -19.30 0.80 6.16
N VAL A 75 -18.50 1.52 6.97
CA VAL A 75 -17.03 1.45 6.85
C VAL A 75 -16.66 -0.03 6.78
N PRO A 76 -16.15 -0.54 5.65
CA PRO A 76 -15.84 -1.95 5.61
C PRO A 76 -14.72 -2.17 6.62
N GLU A 77 -14.85 -3.14 7.52
CA GLU A 77 -13.74 -3.65 8.36
C GLU A 77 -12.43 -3.84 7.54
N ARG A 78 -12.61 -4.01 6.23
CA ARG A 78 -11.60 -4.22 5.19
C ARG A 78 -10.73 -3.00 4.88
N MET A 79 -11.12 -1.75 5.18
CA MET A 79 -10.25 -0.56 4.98
C MET A 79 -9.56 -0.09 6.26
N THR A 80 -10.15 -0.36 7.44
CA THR A 80 -9.60 0.06 8.74
C THR A 80 -8.23 -0.57 9.01
N VAL A 81 -8.08 -1.88 8.78
CA VAL A 81 -6.82 -2.59 9.03
C VAL A 81 -5.71 -2.17 8.06
N PRO A 82 -5.92 -2.10 6.73
CA PRO A 82 -4.93 -1.51 5.82
C PRO A 82 -4.52 -0.07 6.20
N ALA A 83 -5.48 0.79 6.58
CA ALA A 83 -5.18 2.16 6.99
C ALA A 83 -4.31 2.20 8.26
N ALA A 84 -4.57 1.33 9.23
CA ALA A 84 -3.73 1.21 10.43
C ALA A 84 -2.29 0.75 10.11
N VAL A 85 -2.11 -0.13 9.11
CA VAL A 85 -0.77 -0.53 8.64
C VAL A 85 -0.05 0.65 7.98
N LEU A 86 -0.73 1.45 7.16
CA LEU A 86 -0.15 2.67 6.60
C LEU A 86 0.25 3.67 7.68
N PHE A 87 -0.61 3.88 8.68
CA PHE A 87 -0.27 4.74 9.81
C PHE A 87 0.99 4.25 10.52
N GLY A 88 1.09 2.95 10.80
CA GLY A 88 2.29 2.35 11.38
C GLY A 88 3.53 2.54 10.51
N LEU A 89 3.42 2.41 9.18
CA LEU A 89 4.51 2.65 8.24
C LEU A 89 4.93 4.13 8.23
N THR A 90 3.99 5.08 8.22
CA THR A 90 4.26 6.52 8.34
C THR A 90 5.09 6.81 9.59
N ARG A 91 4.72 6.21 10.73
CA ARG A 91 5.46 6.36 12.00
C ARG A 91 6.89 5.82 11.92
N ALA A 92 7.12 4.69 11.24
CA ALA A 92 8.46 4.16 11.02
C ALA A 92 9.34 5.10 10.18
N VAL A 93 8.76 5.70 9.13
CA VAL A 93 9.47 6.65 8.25
C VAL A 93 9.75 7.98 8.98
N GLN A 94 8.79 8.50 9.75
CA GLN A 94 8.92 9.80 10.45
C GLN A 94 9.86 9.78 11.66
N HIS A 95 9.79 8.71 12.46
CA HIS A 95 10.45 8.67 13.78
C HIS A 95 11.67 7.74 13.82
N GLY A 96 12.08 7.22 12.67
CA GLY A 96 13.33 6.49 12.54
C GLY A 96 14.54 7.37 12.82
N GLY A 97 15.55 6.81 13.47
CA GLY A 97 16.89 7.40 13.49
C GLY A 97 17.65 7.20 12.17
N ARG A 98 17.10 6.35 11.29
CA ARG A 98 17.67 5.97 9.99
C ARG A 98 16.59 6.01 8.90
N ALA A 99 17.01 6.30 7.67
CA ALA A 99 16.11 6.33 6.53
C ALA A 99 15.62 4.91 6.17
N VAL A 100 14.30 4.78 5.93
CA VAL A 100 13.70 3.57 5.36
C VAL A 100 13.80 3.64 3.84
N SER A 101 14.24 2.56 3.20
CA SER A 101 14.31 2.48 1.74
C SER A 101 12.92 2.57 1.10
N ASP A 102 12.81 3.32 0.00
CA ASP A 102 11.59 3.42 -0.81
C ASP A 102 11.08 2.04 -1.27
N ASP A 103 11.98 1.09 -1.50
CA ASP A 103 11.64 -0.29 -1.90
C ASP A 103 10.85 -1.04 -0.81
N VAL A 104 11.14 -0.77 0.47
CA VAL A 104 10.38 -1.32 1.61
C VAL A 104 9.02 -0.63 1.73
N VAL A 105 9.01 0.69 1.55
CA VAL A 105 7.77 1.50 1.55
C VAL A 105 6.82 1.02 0.46
N LEU A 106 7.31 0.92 -0.77
CA LEU A 106 6.53 0.55 -1.95
C LEU A 106 5.98 -0.88 -1.86
N ARG A 107 6.75 -1.84 -1.34
CA ARG A 107 6.22 -3.21 -1.11
C ARG A 107 5.16 -3.25 -0.03
N CYS A 108 5.32 -2.48 1.05
CA CYS A 108 4.28 -2.37 2.06
C CYS A 108 3.00 -1.76 1.48
N VAL A 109 3.12 -0.65 0.74
CA VAL A 109 2.00 0.04 0.08
C VAL A 109 1.30 -0.88 -0.93
N ALA A 110 2.06 -1.60 -1.76
CA ALA A 110 1.50 -2.56 -2.72
C ALA A 110 0.64 -3.62 -2.02
N HIS A 111 1.11 -4.16 -0.89
CA HIS A 111 0.36 -5.14 -0.11
C HIS A 111 -0.89 -4.55 0.57
N VAL A 112 -0.83 -3.32 1.07
CA VAL A 112 -1.98 -2.60 1.61
C VAL A 112 -3.06 -2.43 0.53
N LEU A 113 -2.68 -1.89 -0.62
CA LEU A 113 -3.61 -1.66 -1.74
C LEU A 113 -4.16 -2.99 -2.28
N ALA A 114 -3.34 -4.02 -2.37
CA ALA A 114 -3.78 -5.36 -2.74
C ALA A 114 -4.80 -5.92 -1.74
N ALA A 115 -4.59 -5.73 -0.44
CA ALA A 115 -5.56 -6.18 0.57
C ALA A 115 -6.91 -5.46 0.46
N VAL A 116 -6.92 -4.18 0.08
CA VAL A 116 -8.15 -3.41 -0.20
C VAL A 116 -8.89 -3.97 -1.42
N HIS A 117 -8.16 -4.37 -2.46
CA HIS A 117 -8.68 -4.81 -3.77
C HIS A 117 -8.83 -6.33 -3.96
N SER A 118 -8.49 -7.14 -2.94
CA SER A 118 -8.77 -8.58 -2.89
C SER A 118 -10.00 -8.99 -2.04
N PRO A 119 -11.09 -8.20 -1.92
CA PRO A 119 -12.18 -8.46 -0.97
C PRO A 119 -12.99 -9.74 -1.28
N ASN A 120 -12.91 -10.25 -2.51
CA ASN A 120 -13.69 -11.40 -2.96
C ASN A 120 -12.97 -12.75 -2.73
N TYR A 121 -11.68 -12.72 -2.37
CA TYR A 121 -10.87 -13.91 -2.06
C TYR A 121 -10.31 -13.79 -0.64
N GLY A 122 -11.05 -14.29 0.36
CA GLY A 122 -10.71 -14.11 1.78
C GLY A 122 -9.30 -14.59 2.19
N ALA A 123 -8.75 -15.59 1.50
CA ALA A 123 -7.37 -16.05 1.72
C ALA A 123 -6.33 -15.02 1.24
N ASP A 124 -6.57 -14.35 0.12
CA ASP A 124 -5.64 -13.36 -0.46
C ASP A 124 -5.63 -12.06 0.34
N HIS A 125 -6.79 -11.61 0.82
CA HIS A 125 -6.88 -10.45 1.71
C HIS A 125 -6.02 -10.62 2.98
N ARG A 126 -6.19 -11.75 3.70
CA ARG A 126 -5.42 -12.03 4.91
C ARG A 126 -3.92 -12.13 4.62
N ARG A 127 -3.56 -12.84 3.54
CA ARG A 127 -2.17 -12.99 3.13
C ARG A 127 -1.50 -11.65 2.82
N HIS A 128 -2.17 -10.76 2.08
CA HIS A 128 -1.65 -9.44 1.78
C HIS A 128 -1.52 -8.56 3.02
N LEU A 129 -2.45 -8.62 3.97
CA LEU A 129 -2.31 -7.91 5.25
C LEU A 129 -1.15 -8.43 6.09
N ASP A 130 -0.93 -9.74 6.17
CA ASP A 130 0.17 -10.30 6.94
C ASP A 130 1.53 -9.93 6.34
N MET A 131 1.62 -9.92 5.01
CA MET A 131 2.80 -9.41 4.31
C MET A 131 2.98 -7.90 4.49
N ALA A 132 1.92 -7.10 4.42
CA ALA A 132 1.99 -5.66 4.69
C ALA A 132 2.53 -5.38 6.10
N ARG A 133 2.02 -6.11 7.11
CA ARG A 133 2.52 -6.02 8.49
C ARG A 133 3.98 -6.42 8.62
N SER A 134 4.41 -7.45 7.87
CA SER A 134 5.82 -7.89 7.86
C SER A 134 6.74 -6.83 7.26
N TRP A 135 6.34 -6.18 6.16
CA TRP A 135 7.09 -5.07 5.57
C TRP A 135 7.08 -3.82 6.45
N MET A 136 5.96 -3.52 7.10
CA MET A 136 5.91 -2.46 8.11
C MET A 136 6.90 -2.76 9.25
N ALA A 137 6.91 -3.98 9.80
CA ALA A 137 7.86 -4.37 10.84
C ALA A 137 9.32 -4.25 10.36
N GLN A 138 9.61 -4.64 9.11
CA GLN A 138 10.91 -4.43 8.49
C GLN A 138 11.28 -2.94 8.42
N ALA A 139 10.33 -2.05 8.10
CA ALA A 139 10.55 -0.61 8.12
C ALA A 139 10.94 -0.12 9.52
N TYR A 140 10.28 -0.59 10.59
CA TYR A 140 10.67 -0.27 11.98
C TYR A 140 12.10 -0.73 12.31
N LEU A 141 12.48 -1.94 11.88
CA LEU A 141 13.85 -2.46 12.08
C LEU A 141 14.88 -1.58 11.34
N LEU A 142 14.63 -1.24 10.08
CA LEU A 142 15.53 -0.41 9.27
C LEU A 142 15.64 1.02 9.81
N ALA A 143 14.52 1.57 10.24
CA ALA A 143 14.44 2.87 10.89
C ALA A 143 15.20 2.92 12.23
N GLY A 144 15.58 1.76 12.77
CA GLY A 144 16.23 1.65 14.07
C GLY A 144 15.29 1.97 15.23
N VAL A 145 13.99 1.76 15.04
CA VAL A 145 12.95 1.94 16.07
C VAL A 145 12.84 0.65 16.91
N GLU A 146 13.97 -0.02 17.14
CA GLU A 146 14.03 -1.17 18.03
C GLU A 146 13.86 -0.66 19.47
N ALA A 147 12.70 -0.99 20.03
CA ALA A 147 12.22 -0.68 21.38
C ALA A 147 11.85 0.80 21.64
N GLY A 148 10.64 0.99 22.18
CA GLY A 148 10.25 2.20 22.88
C GLY A 148 11.05 2.42 24.16
N ALA A 149 12.32 2.78 24.04
CA ALA A 149 13.20 3.08 25.16
C ALA A 149 14.04 4.32 24.87
N ARG A 150 13.39 5.49 24.92
CA ARG A 150 13.80 6.62 25.78
C ARG A 150 12.57 7.39 26.23
#